data_AF-A0A2G6I0Q5-F1
#
_entry.id   AF-A0A2G6I0Q5-F1
#
_cell.length_a   1.000
_cell.length_b   1.000
_cell.length_c   1.000
_cell.angle_alpha   90.00
_cell.angle_beta   90.00
_cell.angle_gamma   90.00
#
_symmetry.space_group_name_H-M   'P 1'
#
loop_
_entity.id
_entity.type
_entity.pdbx_description
1 polymer ?
#
loop_
_entity_poly.entity_id
_entity_poly.type
_entity_poly.pdbx_seq_one_letter_code
_entity_poly.pdbx_strand_id
1 'polypeptide(L)' 'MKLVKYFFIAFAVLLLLTGCRFSLFDLLPMPGSLDDSFGSGGKVVTPIGMSHDMIRAVAFQPDGKIVAAG' A
#
# COMPACT_ATOMS: atom_id res chain seq x y z
N MET A 1 -18.32 2.53 -23.87
CA MET A 1 -17.50 3.55 -23.16
C MET A 1 -18.30 4.66 -22.46
N LYS A 2 -19.56 4.93 -22.84
CA LYS A 2 -20.38 5.96 -22.17
C LYS A 2 -20.97 5.46 -20.83
N LEU A 3 -21.43 4.20 -20.77
CA LEU A 3 -22.05 3.60 -19.59
C LEU A 3 -21.14 3.60 -18.35
N VAL A 4 -19.86 3.28 -18.53
CA VAL A 4 -18.86 3.29 -17.44
C VAL A 4 -18.68 4.71 -16.89
N LYS A 5 -18.61 5.73 -17.75
CA LYS A 5 -18.50 7.14 -17.31
C LYS A 5 -19.73 7.57 -16.50
N TYR A 6 -20.94 7.21 -16.93
CA TYR A 6 -22.16 7.55 -16.17
C TYR A 6 -22.26 6.81 -14.84
N PHE A 7 -21.75 5.59 -14.75
CA PHE A 7 -21.67 4.84 -13.51
C PHE A 7 -20.73 5.51 -12.48
N PHE A 8 -19.55 5.94 -12.93
CA PHE A 8 -18.62 6.69 -12.08
C PHE A 8 -19.18 8.05 -11.64
N ILE A 9 -19.87 8.77 -12.54
CA ILE A 9 -20.52 10.04 -12.23
C ILE A 9 -21.65 9.84 -11.21
N ALA A 10 -22.50 8.83 -11.39
CA ALA A 10 -23.60 8.54 -10.48
C ALA A 10 -23.11 8.13 -9.08
N PHE A 11 -22.04 7.34 -9.00
CA PHE A 11 -21.42 6.93 -7.73
C PHE A 11 -20.77 8.11 -6.99
N ALA A 12 -20.09 9.01 -7.72
CA ALA A 12 -19.51 10.22 -7.16
C ALA A 12 -20.59 11.20 -6.63
N VAL A 13 -21.70 11.35 -7.35
CA VAL A 13 -22.84 12.20 -6.92
C VAL A 13 -23.55 11.59 -5.71
N LEU A 14 -23.71 10.25 -5.67
CA LEU A 14 -24.29 9.55 -4.53
C LEU A 14 -23.43 9.72 -3.26
N LEU A 15 -22.09 9.61 -3.38
CA LEU A 15 -21.16 9.83 -2.27
C LEU A 15 -21.20 11.28 -1.73
N LEU A 16 -21.42 12.27 -2.60
CA LEU A 16 -21.53 13.68 -2.19
C LEU A 16 -22.85 14.02 -1.46
N LEU A 17 -23.93 13.28 -1.72
CA LEU A 17 -25.27 13.56 -1.17
C LEU A 17 -25.49 12.99 0.24
N THR A 18 -24.76 11.94 0.64
CA THR A 18 -24.97 11.24 1.92
C THR A 18 -24.20 11.80 3.12
N GLY A 19 -23.42 12.89 2.99
CA GLY A 19 -22.74 13.54 4.13
C GLY A 19 -21.65 12.71 4.84
N CYS A 20 -21.47 11.44 4.50
CA CYS A 20 -20.24 10.70 4.78
C CYS A 20 -19.11 11.41 4.05
N ARG A 21 -18.36 12.24 4.78
CA ARG A 21 -17.05 12.73 4.32
C ARG A 21 -16.13 11.55 4.19
N PHE A 22 -16.28 10.79 3.11
CA PHE A 22 -15.28 9.85 2.65
C PHE A 22 -14.21 10.69 2.00
N SER A 23 -13.20 11.08 2.77
CA SER A 23 -12.10 11.84 2.21
C SER A 23 -11.41 10.95 1.20
N LEU A 24 -11.15 11.46 -0.01
CA LEU A 24 -10.30 10.75 -0.97
C LEU A 24 -8.89 10.49 -0.39
N PHE A 25 -8.49 11.21 0.65
CA PHE A 25 -7.28 10.96 1.45
C PHE A 25 -7.37 9.71 2.34
N ASP A 26 -8.57 9.23 2.69
CA ASP A 26 -8.75 8.03 3.51
C ASP A 26 -8.62 6.73 2.68
N LEU A 27 -8.67 6.85 1.36
CA LEU A 27 -8.59 5.75 0.40
C LEU A 27 -7.23 5.61 -0.28
N LEU A 28 -6.38 6.64 -0.20
CA LEU A 28 -5.08 6.64 -0.84
C LEU A 28 -3.99 6.59 0.22
N PRO A 29 -3.02 5.67 0.12
CA PRO A 29 -1.86 5.73 0.98
C PRO A 29 -1.23 7.12 0.87
N MET A 30 -1.06 7.79 2.02
CA MET A 30 -0.38 9.09 2.06
C MET A 30 1.02 8.93 1.44
N PRO A 31 1.53 9.88 0.65
CA PRO A 31 2.88 9.75 0.10
C PRO A 31 3.90 9.48 1.22
N GLY A 32 4.64 8.36 1.09
CA GLY A 32 5.58 7.90 2.11
C GLY A 32 4.99 7.02 3.21
N SER A 33 3.69 6.70 3.16
CA SER A 33 3.12 5.63 3.99
C SER A 33 3.64 4.26 3.54
N LEU A 34 3.62 3.31 4.48
CA LEU A 34 4.02 1.93 4.20
C LEU A 34 2.98 1.27 3.28
N ASP A 35 3.45 0.40 2.41
CA ASP A 35 2.59 -0.45 1.60
C ASP A 35 2.05 -1.59 2.46
N ASP A 36 0.81 -1.49 2.93
CA ASP A 36 0.20 -2.50 3.81
C ASP A 36 0.05 -3.89 3.16
N SER A 37 0.21 -4.02 1.84
CA SER A 37 0.26 -5.33 1.18
C SER A 37 1.59 -6.07 1.44
N PHE A 38 2.60 -5.37 1.96
CA PHE A 38 3.90 -5.93 2.31
C PHE A 38 3.91 -6.48 3.74
N GLY A 39 3.61 -7.76 3.92
CA GLY A 39 3.66 -8.41 5.23
C GLY A 39 2.58 -7.92 6.19
N SER A 40 2.96 -7.58 7.42
CA SER A 40 2.02 -7.10 8.46
C SER A 40 2.26 -5.62 8.74
N GLY A 41 1.28 -4.76 8.41
CA GLY A 41 1.39 -3.30 8.57
C GLY A 41 2.52 -2.70 7.73
N GLY A 42 2.75 -3.28 6.55
CA GLY A 42 3.80 -2.88 5.61
C GLY A 42 5.24 -3.24 6.03
N LYS A 43 5.40 -4.25 6.88
CA LYS A 43 6.71 -4.75 7.35
C LYS A 43 6.76 -6.27 7.42
N VAL A 44 7.96 -6.82 7.18
CA VAL A 44 8.33 -8.20 7.49
C VAL A 44 9.53 -8.16 8.43
N VAL A 45 9.41 -8.83 9.57
CA VAL A 45 10.49 -8.96 10.56
C VAL A 45 10.95 -10.41 10.54
N THR A 46 12.21 -10.63 10.17
CA THR A 46 12.83 -11.96 10.15
C THR A 46 13.95 -11.99 11.19
N PRO A 47 13.77 -12.68 12.32
CA PRO A 47 14.85 -12.88 13.28
C PRO A 47 15.87 -13.86 12.68
N ILE A 48 17.12 -13.43 12.55
CA ILE A 48 18.23 -14.24 12.02
C ILE A 48 19.16 -14.70 13.16
N GLY A 49 19.26 -13.91 14.23
CA GLY A 49 20.09 -14.21 15.40
C GLY A 49 19.36 -13.99 16.73
N MET A 50 20.09 -14.20 17.83
CA MET A 50 19.61 -13.94 19.21
C MET A 50 19.99 -12.55 19.74
N SER A 51 20.68 -11.74 18.94
CA SER A 51 21.19 -10.41 19.32
C SER A 51 20.86 -9.39 18.23
N HIS A 52 21.73 -8.41 17.98
CA HIS A 52 21.51 -7.40 16.94
C HIS A 52 21.66 -7.99 15.54
N ASP A 53 20.57 -7.96 14.78
CA ASP A 53 20.55 -8.31 13.35
C ASP A 53 20.66 -7.03 12.52
N MET A 54 21.59 -7.00 11.56
CA MET A 54 21.77 -5.86 10.64
C MET A 54 21.90 -6.34 9.21
N ILE A 55 21.18 -5.67 8.31
CA ILE A 55 21.32 -5.85 6.86
C ILE A 55 22.41 -4.90 6.37
N ARG A 56 23.39 -5.41 5.64
CA ARG A 56 24.50 -4.64 5.04
C ARG A 56 24.35 -4.45 3.53
N ALA A 57 23.55 -5.28 2.88
CA ALA A 57 23.31 -5.24 1.45
C ALA A 57 21.86 -5.62 1.11
N VAL A 58 21.33 -4.97 0.07
CA VAL A 58 20.03 -5.29 -0.52
C VAL A 58 20.14 -5.37 -2.03
N ALA A 59 19.42 -6.31 -2.64
CA ALA A 59 19.35 -6.47 -4.09
C ALA A 59 17.94 -6.81 -4.55
N PHE A 60 17.58 -6.30 -5.73
CA PHE A 60 16.35 -6.68 -6.43
C PHE A 60 16.64 -7.83 -7.39
N GLN A 61 15.81 -8.86 -7.35
CA GLN A 61 15.87 -9.97 -8.27
C GLN A 61 14.96 -9.75 -9.49
N PRO A 62 15.28 -10.31 -10.66
CA PRO A 62 14.44 -10.19 -11.85
C PRO A 62 13.02 -10.76 -11.70
N ASP A 63 12.81 -11.66 -10.73
CA ASP A 63 11.51 -12.26 -10.43
C ASP A 63 10.64 -11.41 -9.50
N GLY A 64 11.06 -10.16 -9.22
CA GLY A 64 10.30 -9.20 -8.41
C GLY A 64 10.52 -9.35 -6.90
N LYS A 65 11.47 -10.18 -6.46
CA LYS A 65 11.81 -10.35 -5.04
C LYS A 65 12.90 -9.39 -4.59
N ILE A 66 12.95 -9.18 -3.28
CA ILE A 66 14.01 -8.45 -2.58
C ILE A 66 14.86 -9.46 -1.82
N VAL A 67 16.19 -9.33 -1.94
CA VAL A 67 17.17 -10.07 -1.12
C VAL A 67 17.83 -9.09 -0.17
N ALA A 68 17.90 -9.46 1.09
CA ALA A 68 18.65 -8.76 2.12
C ALA A 68 19.76 -9.68 2.67
N ALA A 69 20.97 -9.14 2.84
CA ALA A 69 22.14 -9.86 3.37
C ALA A 69 22.89 -8.98 4.38
N GLY A 70 23.56 -9.60 5.36
CA GLY A 70 24.19 -8.92 6.49
C GLY A 70 25.35 -9.71 7.09
#